data_AF-A0A1B0C5T8-F1
#
_entry.id   AF-A0A1B0C5T8-F1
#
_cell.length_a   1.000
_cell.length_b   1.000
_cell.length_c   1.000
_cell.angle_alpha   90.00
_cell.angle_beta   90.00
_cell.angle_gamma   90.00
#
_symmetry.space_group_name_H-M   'P 1'
#
loop_
_entity.id
_entity.type
_entity.pdbx_description
1 polymer ?
#
loop_
_entity_poly.entity_id
_entity_poly.type
_entity_poly.pdbx_seq_one_letter_code
_entity_poly.pdbx_strand_id
1 'polypeptide(L)'
;MYGRVVSGPGLLYVIEYVLTPLHIEKAVRYATYGRPGMSYLVSPGNLLQTIAPREEIYNNYNTLPHGLPPLIYPVHDDVIRAAHLPRSAERPLIIIGKGAAYAKAENILGHFFENTNFSFLPTPMGKDVVSDTAAQWLEHQLCKKLTLNWILRFGRPPRYNKDVKFIQELNNSVKATVALQADIKPFVDRLFEEMDVVNFHFDNHRPVVAPIK
;
A
#
# COMPACT_ATOMS: atom_id res chain seq x y z
N MET A 1 -8.53 -35.94 -3.07
CA MET A 1 -9.76 -36.65 -3.49
C MET A 1 -10.22 -36.08 -4.81
N TYR A 2 -9.89 -36.75 -5.92
CA TYR A 2 -10.41 -36.41 -7.25
C TYR A 2 -11.84 -36.96 -7.35
N GLY A 3 -12.83 -36.07 -7.31
CA GLY A 3 -14.24 -36.42 -7.50
C GLY A 3 -14.53 -36.64 -8.98
N ARG A 4 -15.21 -37.75 -9.30
CA ARG A 4 -15.67 -38.13 -10.65
C ARG A 4 -16.40 -36.97 -11.34
N VAL A 5 -15.90 -36.54 -12.49
CA VAL A 5 -16.66 -35.74 -13.46
C VAL A 5 -17.53 -36.70 -14.26
N VAL A 6 -18.84 -36.68 -14.00
CA VAL A 6 -19.81 -37.46 -14.79
C VAL A 6 -20.09 -36.66 -16.07
N SER A 7 -19.48 -37.11 -17.16
CA SER A 7 -19.52 -36.45 -18.47
C SER A 7 -20.83 -36.74 -19.21
N GLY A 8 -21.78 -35.81 -19.12
CA GLY A 8 -22.90 -35.67 -20.04
C GLY A 8 -22.95 -34.24 -20.56
N PRO A 9 -23.37 -34.00 -21.82
CA PRO A 9 -23.33 -32.67 -22.45
C PRO A 9 -24.23 -31.63 -21.77
N GLY A 10 -25.08 -32.01 -20.81
CA GLY A 10 -25.84 -31.07 -19.95
C GLY A 10 -25.27 -30.91 -18.53
N LEU A 11 -24.51 -31.87 -18.01
CA LEU A 11 -24.03 -31.85 -16.63
C LEU A 11 -22.81 -30.94 -16.43
N LEU A 12 -21.98 -30.80 -17.46
CA LEU A 12 -20.82 -29.90 -17.43
C LEU A 12 -21.25 -28.43 -17.29
N TYR A 13 -22.29 -28.04 -18.04
CA TYR A 13 -22.87 -26.69 -17.99
C TYR A 13 -23.48 -26.37 -16.63
N VAL A 14 -24.12 -27.37 -15.99
CA VAL A 14 -24.71 -27.23 -14.65
C VAL A 14 -23.66 -26.90 -13.59
N ILE A 15 -22.47 -27.50 -13.70
CA ILE A 15 -21.35 -27.20 -12.79
C ILE A 15 -20.75 -25.82 -13.10
N GLU A 16 -20.67 -25.40 -14.37
CA GLU A 16 -20.05 -24.14 -14.77
C GLU A 16 -20.83 -22.89 -14.31
N TYR A 17 -22.16 -22.83 -14.49
CA TYR A 17 -22.91 -21.61 -14.13
C TYR A 17 -22.99 -21.37 -12.63
N VAL A 18 -23.08 -22.44 -11.82
CA VAL A 18 -23.13 -22.37 -10.36
C VAL A 18 -21.85 -21.74 -9.78
N LEU A 19 -20.72 -21.84 -10.49
CA LEU A 19 -19.45 -21.26 -10.08
C LEU A 19 -19.26 -19.82 -10.55
N THR A 20 -20.17 -19.23 -11.33
CA THR A 20 -20.05 -17.84 -11.82
C THR A 20 -19.83 -16.83 -10.68
N PRO A 21 -20.59 -16.88 -9.58
CA PRO A 21 -20.36 -15.98 -8.45
C PRO A 21 -18.96 -16.14 -7.81
N LEU A 22 -18.41 -17.37 -7.77
CA LEU A 22 -17.06 -17.65 -7.27
C LEU A 22 -15.98 -16.95 -8.10
N HIS A 23 -16.11 -16.99 -9.42
CA HIS A 23 -15.15 -16.37 -10.32
C HIS A 23 -15.22 -14.85 -10.24
N ILE A 24 -16.42 -14.28 -10.08
CA ILE A 24 -16.61 -12.84 -9.83
C ILE A 24 -15.96 -12.45 -8.50
N GLU A 25 -16.21 -13.20 -7.42
CA GLU A 25 -15.63 -12.93 -6.12
C GLU A 25 -14.09 -12.99 -6.16
N LYS A 26 -13.52 -14.02 -6.80
CA LYS A 26 -12.08 -14.14 -7.01
C LYS A 26 -11.51 -12.97 -7.80
N ALA A 27 -12.17 -12.55 -8.88
CA ALA A 27 -11.74 -11.41 -9.67
C ALA A 27 -11.70 -10.13 -8.81
N VAL A 28 -12.75 -9.88 -8.02
CA VAL A 28 -12.78 -8.75 -7.07
C VAL A 28 -11.64 -8.85 -6.07
N ARG A 29 -11.41 -10.02 -5.44
CA ARG A 29 -10.29 -10.22 -4.50
C ARG A 29 -8.94 -9.97 -5.16
N TYR A 30 -8.71 -10.43 -6.39
CA TYR A 30 -7.46 -10.16 -7.11
C TYR A 30 -7.26 -8.69 -7.47
N ALA A 31 -8.35 -7.96 -7.70
CA ALA A 31 -8.27 -6.52 -7.97
C ALA A 31 -8.06 -5.68 -6.70
N THR A 32 -8.51 -6.15 -5.53
CA THR A 32 -8.52 -5.36 -4.28
C THR A 32 -7.50 -5.78 -3.23
N TYR A 33 -7.06 -7.04 -3.18
CA TYR A 33 -6.19 -7.55 -2.11
C TYR A 33 -4.73 -7.26 -2.40
N GLY A 34 -3.97 -6.90 -1.37
CA GLY A 34 -2.58 -6.48 -1.51
C GLY A 34 -2.48 -5.18 -2.29
N ARG A 35 -1.64 -5.12 -3.33
CA ARG A 35 -1.52 -3.94 -4.17
C ARG A 35 -2.71 -3.87 -5.15
N PRO A 36 -3.63 -2.90 -5.02
CA PRO A 36 -4.83 -2.86 -5.84
C PRO A 36 -4.49 -2.69 -7.32
N GLY A 37 -5.22 -3.41 -8.15
CA GLY A 37 -4.97 -3.51 -9.58
C GLY A 37 -6.23 -3.81 -10.37
N MET A 38 -6.05 -4.42 -11.52
CA MET A 38 -7.13 -4.75 -12.44
C MET A 38 -7.15 -6.26 -12.66
N SER A 39 -8.35 -6.84 -12.68
CA SER A 39 -8.59 -8.24 -12.99
C SER A 39 -9.45 -8.37 -14.25
N TYR A 40 -9.07 -9.24 -15.18
CA TYR A 40 -9.90 -9.61 -16.32
C TYR A 40 -10.71 -10.87 -15.99
N LEU A 41 -12.03 -10.81 -16.19
CA LEU A 41 -12.91 -11.97 -16.13
C LEU A 41 -13.43 -12.25 -17.53
N VAL A 42 -13.15 -13.43 -18.06
CA VAL A 42 -13.60 -13.85 -19.39
C VAL A 42 -14.61 -14.98 -19.23
N SER A 43 -15.81 -14.76 -19.76
CA SER A 43 -16.89 -15.75 -19.76
C SER A 43 -17.01 -16.38 -21.16
N PRO A 44 -17.03 -17.71 -21.27
CA PRO A 44 -17.37 -18.40 -22.52
C PRO A 44 -18.77 -18.02 -23.03
N GLY A 45 -18.96 -17.95 -24.36
CA GLY A 45 -20.24 -17.52 -24.96
C GLY A 45 -21.42 -18.44 -24.64
N ASN A 46 -21.17 -19.73 -24.48
CA ASN A 46 -22.15 -20.74 -24.07
C ASN A 46 -22.63 -20.53 -22.63
N LEU A 47 -21.74 -20.13 -21.71
CA LEU A 47 -22.08 -19.79 -20.34
C LEU A 47 -23.02 -18.56 -20.27
N LEU A 48 -22.79 -17.56 -21.11
CA LEU A 48 -23.64 -16.36 -21.18
C LEU A 48 -25.06 -16.63 -21.69
N GLN A 49 -25.26 -17.69 -22.47
CA GLN A 49 -26.56 -18.09 -23.01
C GLN A 49 -27.29 -19.10 -22.11
N THR A 50 -26.66 -19.52 -21.01
CA THR A 50 -27.22 -20.54 -20.12
C THR A 50 -28.34 -19.94 -19.26
N ILE A 51 -29.50 -20.61 -19.24
CA ILE A 51 -30.62 -20.28 -18.36
C ILE A 51 -30.54 -21.20 -17.14
N ALA A 52 -30.52 -20.61 -15.94
CA ALA A 52 -30.39 -21.33 -14.69
C ALA A 52 -31.52 -20.95 -13.71
N PRO A 53 -32.05 -21.93 -12.94
CA PRO A 53 -33.03 -21.65 -11.90
C PRO A 53 -32.37 -20.88 -10.75
N ARG A 54 -33.01 -19.78 -10.35
CA ARG A 54 -32.52 -18.84 -9.33
C ARG A 54 -32.15 -19.54 -8.02
N GLU A 55 -33.00 -20.46 -7.57
CA GLU A 55 -32.84 -21.17 -6.30
C GLU A 55 -31.54 -21.99 -6.26
N GLU A 56 -31.12 -22.60 -7.36
CA GLU A 56 -29.87 -23.38 -7.38
C GLU A 56 -28.63 -22.49 -7.25
N ILE A 57 -28.70 -21.25 -7.73
CA ILE A 57 -27.58 -20.30 -7.60
C ILE A 57 -27.47 -19.84 -6.15
N TYR A 58 -28.58 -19.45 -5.52
CA TYR A 58 -28.57 -18.98 -4.13
C TYR A 58 -28.30 -20.10 -3.11
N ASN A 59 -28.86 -21.30 -3.32
CA ASN A 59 -28.69 -22.42 -2.38
C ASN A 59 -27.30 -23.06 -2.48
N ASN A 60 -26.67 -23.08 -3.66
CA ASN A 60 -25.31 -23.60 -3.81
C ASN A 60 -24.24 -22.54 -3.50
N TYR A 61 -24.57 -21.25 -3.55
CA TYR A 61 -23.64 -20.15 -3.32
C TYR A 61 -23.98 -19.39 -2.03
N ASN A 62 -23.82 -20.08 -0.90
CA ASN A 62 -23.91 -19.48 0.42
C ASN A 62 -22.56 -18.87 0.81
N THR A 63 -22.08 -17.88 0.06
CA THR A 63 -20.80 -17.25 0.39
C THR A 63 -20.92 -16.28 1.53
N LEU A 64 -19.93 -16.35 2.43
CA LEU A 64 -19.60 -15.28 3.34
C LEU A 64 -19.55 -13.95 2.57
N PRO A 65 -20.12 -12.86 3.11
CA PRO A 65 -20.05 -11.55 2.48
C PRO A 65 -18.58 -11.22 2.16
N HIS A 66 -18.35 -10.62 0.98
CA HIS A 66 -17.02 -10.20 0.57
C HIS A 66 -16.41 -9.31 1.66
N GLY A 67 -15.45 -9.87 2.41
CA GLY A 67 -14.75 -9.18 3.48
C GLY A 67 -13.78 -8.15 2.91
N LEU A 68 -13.53 -7.10 3.70
CA LEU A 68 -12.48 -6.14 3.40
C LEU A 68 -11.14 -6.86 3.18
N PRO A 69 -10.25 -6.34 2.31
CA PRO A 69 -8.91 -6.89 2.15
C PRO A 69 -8.21 -7.06 3.51
N PRO A 70 -7.54 -8.20 3.73
CA PRO A 70 -6.82 -8.44 4.98
C PRO A 70 -5.70 -7.41 5.12
N LEU A 71 -5.55 -6.85 6.32
CA LEU A 71 -4.47 -5.93 6.62
C LEU A 71 -3.16 -6.70 6.85
N ILE A 72 -2.08 -6.23 6.23
CA ILE A 72 -0.73 -6.74 6.41
C ILE A 72 0.00 -5.83 7.40
N TYR A 73 0.31 -6.39 8.57
CA TYR A 73 1.11 -5.72 9.59
C TYR A 73 2.61 -5.87 9.30
N PRO A 74 3.42 -4.84 9.57
CA PRO A 74 4.87 -4.93 9.41
C PRO A 74 5.49 -5.87 10.46
N VAL A 75 6.64 -6.46 10.11
CA VAL A 75 7.47 -7.19 11.07
C VAL A 75 8.05 -6.20 12.08
N HIS A 76 7.97 -6.52 13.37
CA HIS A 76 8.38 -5.61 14.46
C HIS A 76 9.82 -5.11 14.31
N ASP A 77 10.78 -6.01 14.07
CA ASP A 77 12.19 -5.65 13.87
C ASP A 77 12.40 -4.68 12.70
N ASP A 78 11.61 -4.82 11.63
CA ASP A 78 11.70 -3.92 10.47
C ASP A 78 11.21 -2.51 10.82
N VAL A 79 10.17 -2.40 11.65
CA VAL A 79 9.67 -1.10 12.16
C VAL A 79 10.72 -0.43 13.03
N ILE A 80 11.35 -1.17 13.95
CA ILE A 80 12.42 -0.63 14.81
C ILE A 80 13.56 -0.08 13.96
N ARG A 81 14.05 -0.86 12.97
CA ARG A 81 15.08 -0.38 12.04
C ARG A 81 14.63 0.83 11.23
N ALA A 82 13.38 0.83 10.76
CA ALA A 82 12.80 1.95 10.03
C ALA A 82 12.68 3.21 10.90
N ALA A 83 12.44 3.07 12.21
CA ALA A 83 12.36 4.17 13.16
C ALA A 83 13.76 4.74 13.50
N HIS A 84 14.79 3.88 13.63
CA HIS A 84 16.14 4.34 13.93
C HIS A 84 16.75 5.25 12.86
N LEU A 85 16.47 4.98 11.57
CA LEU A 85 17.02 5.74 10.45
C LEU A 85 16.67 7.24 10.52
N PRO A 86 15.40 7.68 10.52
CA PRO A 86 15.02 9.08 10.58
C PRO A 86 15.40 9.75 11.90
N ARG A 87 15.51 9.01 13.02
CA ARG A 87 16.02 9.55 14.29
C ARG A 87 17.46 10.03 14.19
N SER A 88 18.28 9.30 13.44
CA SER A 88 19.70 9.60 13.21
C SER A 88 19.94 10.50 11.99
N ALA A 89 18.91 10.80 11.21
CA ALA A 89 19.04 11.57 9.98
C ALA A 89 19.14 13.07 10.27
N GLU A 90 20.05 13.76 9.58
CA GLU A 90 20.18 15.22 9.65
C GLU A 90 19.02 15.94 8.96
N ARG A 91 18.49 15.35 7.88
CA ARG A 91 17.43 15.92 7.03
C ARG A 91 16.44 14.84 6.60
N PRO A 92 15.63 14.31 7.54
CA PRO A 92 14.59 13.35 7.20
C PRO A 92 13.53 14.01 6.29
N LEU A 93 13.11 13.28 5.26
CA LEU A 93 12.05 13.70 4.35
C LEU A 93 11.11 12.54 4.11
N ILE A 94 9.81 12.76 4.33
CA ILE A 94 8.78 11.77 4.09
C ILE A 94 8.01 12.14 2.82
N ILE A 95 7.92 11.21 1.87
CA ILE A 95 7.24 11.44 0.59
C ILE A 95 5.88 10.75 0.61
N ILE A 96 4.79 11.51 0.44
CA ILE A 96 3.42 10.99 0.53
C ILE A 96 2.89 10.63 -0.87
N GLY A 97 2.79 9.33 -1.11
CA GLY A 97 2.29 8.76 -2.36
C GLY A 97 0.78 8.65 -2.48
N LYS A 98 0.30 8.29 -3.69
CA LYS A 98 -1.11 7.87 -3.92
C LYS A 98 -1.53 6.74 -2.98
N GLY A 99 -0.59 5.88 -2.57
CA GLY A 99 -0.89 4.75 -1.68
C GLY A 99 -1.49 5.23 -0.36
N ALA A 100 -0.96 6.32 0.20
CA ALA A 100 -1.46 6.89 1.45
C ALA A 100 -2.88 7.43 1.31
N ALA A 101 -3.18 8.11 0.19
CA ALA A 101 -4.53 8.55 -0.16
C ALA A 101 -5.48 7.36 -0.36
N TYR A 102 -5.02 6.32 -1.08
CA TYR A 102 -5.82 5.11 -1.27
C TYR A 102 -6.13 4.40 0.05
N ALA A 103 -5.17 4.34 0.96
CA ALA A 103 -5.33 3.75 2.28
C ALA A 103 -6.22 4.59 3.21
N LYS A 104 -6.60 5.82 2.83
CA LYS A 104 -7.31 6.79 3.67
C LYS A 104 -6.58 7.04 4.99
N ALA A 105 -5.29 7.37 4.88
CA ALA A 105 -4.37 7.53 6.00
C ALA A 105 -4.22 9.00 6.45
N GLU A 106 -5.22 9.84 6.23
CA GLU A 106 -5.15 11.29 6.47
C GLU A 106 -4.94 11.61 7.95
N ASN A 107 -5.83 11.09 8.81
CA ASN A 107 -5.80 11.39 10.25
C ASN A 107 -4.51 10.87 10.92
N ILE A 108 -4.12 9.64 10.59
CA ILE A 108 -2.95 8.98 11.18
C ILE A 108 -1.65 9.67 10.74
N LEU A 109 -1.53 10.04 9.46
CA LEU A 109 -0.36 10.78 8.99
C LEU A 109 -0.34 12.21 9.54
N GLY A 110 -1.48 12.88 9.62
CA GLY A 110 -1.61 14.20 10.24
C GLY A 110 -1.06 14.20 11.66
N HIS A 111 -1.57 13.30 12.52
CA HIS A 111 -1.07 13.15 13.89
C HIS A 111 0.40 12.77 13.95
N PHE A 112 0.87 11.89 13.05
CA PHE A 112 2.28 11.53 13.00
C PHE A 112 3.18 12.74 12.73
N PHE A 113 2.81 13.60 11.77
CA PHE A 113 3.60 14.81 11.45
C PHE A 113 3.51 15.89 12.51
N GLU A 114 2.34 16.08 13.13
CA GLU A 114 2.15 17.03 14.24
C GLU A 114 3.07 16.72 15.43
N ASN A 115 3.20 15.44 15.78
CA ASN A 115 3.99 15.00 16.93
C ASN A 115 5.50 14.93 16.62
N THR A 116 5.87 14.42 15.44
CA THR A 116 7.28 14.21 15.10
C THR A 116 7.95 15.41 14.45
N ASN A 117 7.18 16.34 13.89
CA ASN A 117 7.65 17.52 13.15
C ASN A 117 8.55 17.20 11.95
N PHE A 118 8.40 16.02 11.35
CA PHE A 118 9.12 15.68 10.12
C PHE A 118 8.63 16.50 8.92
N SER A 119 9.56 16.93 8.08
CA SER A 119 9.23 17.52 6.78
C SER A 119 8.65 16.49 5.82
N PHE A 120 7.63 16.88 5.05
CA PHE A 120 7.00 16.01 4.08
C PHE A 120 6.83 16.64 2.69
N LEU A 121 6.74 15.77 1.69
CA LEU A 121 6.52 16.13 0.31
C LEU A 121 5.38 15.29 -0.29
N PRO A 122 4.18 15.86 -0.47
CA PRO A 122 3.08 15.15 -1.08
C PRO A 122 3.29 15.04 -2.59
N THR A 123 2.91 13.88 -3.12
CA THR A 123 2.82 13.71 -4.57
C THR A 123 1.50 14.29 -5.10
N PRO A 124 1.36 14.72 -6.37
CA PRO A 124 0.06 15.22 -6.85
C PRO A 124 -1.14 14.29 -6.75
N MET A 125 -0.95 13.00 -6.42
CA MET A 125 -2.05 12.08 -6.09
C MET A 125 -2.09 11.68 -4.61
N GLY A 126 -1.12 12.12 -3.81
CA GLY A 126 -1.16 12.10 -2.35
C GLY A 126 -1.38 13.51 -1.79
N LYS A 127 -1.82 14.45 -2.64
CA LYS A 127 -2.27 15.77 -2.23
C LYS A 127 -3.53 15.61 -1.38
N ASP A 128 -3.75 16.53 -0.45
CA ASP A 128 -4.89 16.54 0.48
C ASP A 128 -4.87 15.43 1.55
N VAL A 129 -3.85 14.54 1.55
CA VAL A 129 -3.68 13.55 2.63
C VAL A 129 -3.23 14.22 3.93
N VAL A 130 -2.38 15.25 3.80
CA VAL A 130 -1.98 16.15 4.89
C VAL A 130 -2.24 17.56 4.39
N SER A 131 -2.67 18.45 5.27
CA SER A 131 -3.01 19.83 4.90
C SER A 131 -1.85 20.52 4.18
N ASP A 132 -2.13 21.13 3.03
CA ASP A 132 -1.16 21.95 2.29
C ASP A 132 -0.68 23.17 3.08
N THR A 133 -1.44 23.59 4.11
CA THR A 133 -1.07 24.70 4.99
C THR A 133 -0.18 24.30 6.16
N ALA A 134 0.18 23.02 6.27
CA ALA A 134 1.06 22.55 7.33
C ALA A 134 2.47 23.14 7.17
N ALA A 135 3.05 23.65 8.26
CA ALA A 135 4.39 24.26 8.25
C ALA A 135 5.49 23.29 7.80
N GLN A 136 5.24 21.98 7.87
CA GLN A 136 6.15 20.92 7.44
C GLN A 136 6.12 20.65 5.92
N TRP A 137 5.24 21.32 5.18
CA TRP A 137 5.07 21.14 3.74
C TRP A 137 6.20 21.81 2.93
N LEU A 138 6.90 21.03 2.12
CA LEU A 138 7.91 21.56 1.18
C LEU A 138 7.28 21.85 -0.18
N GLU A 139 6.80 23.08 -0.36
CA GLU A 139 6.07 23.59 -1.53
C GLU A 139 6.83 23.46 -2.88
N HIS A 140 8.17 23.37 -2.86
CA HIS A 140 8.99 23.55 -4.06
C HIS A 140 9.35 22.29 -4.89
N GLN A 141 8.85 21.07 -4.58
CA GLN A 141 9.30 19.84 -5.28
C GLN A 141 8.15 18.92 -5.74
N LEU A 142 7.26 19.43 -6.59
CA LEU A 142 6.15 18.67 -7.19
C LEU A 142 6.60 17.31 -7.80
N CYS A 143 6.33 16.18 -7.14
CA CYS A 143 6.70 14.83 -7.63
C CYS A 143 5.50 13.88 -7.60
N LYS A 144 5.12 13.23 -8.69
CA LYS A 144 3.94 12.33 -8.87
C LYS A 144 4.24 10.84 -8.54
N LYS A 145 3.31 10.20 -7.81
CA LYS A 145 3.13 8.74 -7.51
C LYS A 145 4.31 7.99 -6.86
N LEU A 146 4.06 7.34 -5.72
CA LEU A 146 5.09 6.60 -4.95
C LEU A 146 5.33 5.17 -5.46
N THR A 147 6.48 5.10 -6.11
CA THR A 147 7.38 4.00 -6.45
C THR A 147 8.58 4.80 -6.97
N LEU A 148 9.84 4.52 -6.61
CA LEU A 148 10.99 5.30 -7.13
C LEU A 148 11.10 5.15 -8.65
N ASN A 149 10.32 5.95 -9.36
CA ASN A 149 10.06 5.89 -10.79
C ASN A 149 10.68 7.13 -11.45
N TRP A 150 10.41 7.31 -12.74
CA TRP A 150 10.94 8.43 -13.52
C TRP A 150 10.62 9.82 -12.92
N ILE A 151 9.49 9.96 -12.19
CA ILE A 151 9.10 11.24 -11.59
C ILE A 151 9.96 11.58 -10.37
N LEU A 152 10.34 10.56 -9.60
CA LEU A 152 11.32 10.66 -8.52
C LEU A 152 12.75 10.39 -9.02
N ARG A 153 12.99 10.46 -10.33
CA ARG A 153 14.28 10.17 -10.99
C ARG A 153 14.98 8.92 -10.44
N PHE A 154 14.19 7.90 -10.13
CA PHE A 154 14.66 6.62 -9.59
C PHE A 154 15.50 6.72 -8.31
N GLY A 155 15.39 7.81 -7.53
CA GLY A 155 16.20 8.01 -6.33
C GLY A 155 17.68 8.27 -6.60
N ARG A 156 18.04 8.69 -7.82
CA ARG A 156 19.44 8.84 -8.26
C ARG A 156 19.94 10.29 -8.25
N PRO A 157 21.27 10.51 -8.19
CA PRO A 157 21.87 11.83 -8.40
C PRO A 157 21.50 12.41 -9.79
N PRO A 158 21.50 13.74 -9.95
CA PRO A 158 21.88 14.77 -8.98
C PRO A 158 20.75 15.20 -8.02
N ARG A 159 19.53 14.69 -8.20
CA ARG A 159 18.37 15.10 -7.38
C ARG A 159 18.44 14.56 -5.95
N TYR A 160 19.01 13.37 -5.78
CA TYR A 160 19.25 12.76 -4.48
C TYR A 160 20.76 12.73 -4.19
N ASN A 161 21.12 12.93 -2.92
CA ASN A 161 22.50 12.69 -2.48
C ASN A 161 22.84 11.21 -2.67
N LYS A 162 24.10 10.90 -3.02
CA LYS A 162 24.57 9.52 -3.23
C LYS A 162 24.42 8.65 -1.98
N ASP A 163 24.51 9.28 -0.81
CA ASP A 163 24.48 8.60 0.49
C ASP A 163 23.07 8.60 1.13
N VAL A 164 22.04 8.95 0.37
CA VAL A 164 20.66 8.93 0.89
C VAL A 164 20.25 7.48 1.24
N LYS A 165 19.63 7.32 2.41
CA LYS A 165 19.07 6.05 2.87
C LYS A 165 17.57 6.04 2.56
N PHE A 166 17.09 4.94 1.99
CA PHE A 166 15.68 4.79 1.62
C PHE A 166 14.97 3.77 2.51
N ILE A 167 13.75 4.12 2.92
CA ILE A 167 12.77 3.21 3.51
C ILE A 167 11.61 3.13 2.50
N GLN A 168 11.32 1.94 1.97
CA GLN A 168 10.27 1.79 0.96
C GLN A 168 9.68 0.38 0.92
N GLU A 169 8.55 0.25 0.23
CA GLU A 169 7.91 -1.02 -0.07
C GLU A 169 8.79 -1.84 -1.03
N LEU A 170 9.45 -2.87 -0.50
CA LEU A 170 10.39 -3.74 -1.22
C LEU A 170 11.54 -2.97 -1.92
N ASN A 171 12.46 -3.69 -2.55
CA ASN A 171 13.51 -3.05 -3.35
C ASN A 171 12.92 -2.63 -4.71
N ASN A 172 12.88 -1.33 -4.96
CA ASN A 172 12.48 -0.81 -6.27
C ASN A 172 13.43 0.31 -6.73
N SER A 173 14.03 0.12 -7.91
CA SER A 173 14.97 1.02 -8.62
C SER A 173 16.31 1.31 -7.95
N VAL A 174 16.31 1.43 -6.62
CA VAL A 174 17.48 1.54 -5.75
C VAL A 174 17.33 0.58 -4.58
N LYS A 175 18.46 0.14 -4.04
CA LYS A 175 18.49 -0.72 -2.86
C LYS A 175 17.99 0.07 -1.66
N ALA A 176 16.88 -0.37 -1.06
CA ALA A 176 16.39 0.23 0.17
C ALA A 176 17.31 -0.15 1.33
N THR A 177 17.52 0.77 2.26
CA THR A 177 18.20 0.46 3.53
C THR A 177 17.29 -0.37 4.41
N VAL A 178 15.98 -0.08 4.40
CA VAL A 178 14.93 -0.92 4.97
C VAL A 178 13.86 -1.12 3.92
N ALA A 179 13.68 -2.37 3.49
CA ALA A 179 12.60 -2.79 2.61
C ALA A 179 11.57 -3.53 3.47
N LEU A 180 10.31 -3.08 3.45
CA LEU A 180 9.23 -3.70 4.23
C LEU A 180 7.98 -3.89 3.38
N GLN A 181 7.16 -4.88 3.70
CA GLN A 181 5.88 -5.13 3.04
C GLN A 181 4.78 -5.05 4.09
N ALA A 182 4.01 -3.97 4.07
CA ALA A 182 2.94 -3.72 5.02
C ALA A 182 1.95 -2.72 4.44
N ASP A 183 0.73 -2.73 4.97
CA ASP A 183 -0.23 -1.66 4.71
C ASP A 183 0.19 -0.38 5.42
N ILE A 184 -0.12 0.76 4.80
CA ILE A 184 0.36 2.08 5.26
C ILE A 184 -0.15 2.41 6.66
N LYS A 185 -1.43 2.16 6.94
CA LYS A 185 -2.05 2.42 8.25
C LYS A 185 -1.33 1.68 9.38
N PRO A 186 -1.29 0.34 9.41
CA PRO A 186 -0.62 -0.38 10.49
C PRO A 186 0.88 -0.09 10.55
N PHE A 187 1.53 0.20 9.41
CA PHE A 187 2.93 0.61 9.43
C PHE A 187 3.15 1.96 10.12
N VAL A 188 2.37 2.99 9.77
CA VAL A 188 2.48 4.32 10.37
C VAL A 188 2.09 4.26 11.86
N ASP A 189 1.08 3.47 12.23
CA ASP A 189 0.68 3.30 13.64
C ASP A 189 1.85 2.75 14.46
N ARG A 190 2.47 1.65 14.00
CA ARG A 190 3.63 1.05 14.68
C ARG A 190 4.84 1.95 14.68
N LEU A 191 5.09 2.66 13.57
CA LEU A 191 6.17 3.63 13.50
C LEU A 191 5.96 4.78 14.49
N PHE A 192 4.72 5.24 14.64
CA PHE A 192 4.35 6.29 15.58
C PHE A 192 4.57 5.82 17.03
N GLU A 193 4.06 4.63 17.40
CA GLU A 193 4.29 4.02 18.72
C GLU A 193 5.78 3.98 19.07
N GLU A 194 6.62 3.52 18.14
CA GLU A 194 8.07 3.48 18.36
C GLU A 194 8.64 4.87 18.63
N MET A 195 8.23 5.89 17.87
CA MET A 195 8.69 7.29 18.04
C MET A 195 8.20 7.92 19.34
N ASP A 196 6.98 7.61 19.75
CA ASP A 196 6.34 8.13 20.95
C ASP A 196 6.98 7.58 22.23
N VAL A 197 7.41 6.31 22.23
CA VAL A 197 8.14 5.68 23.34
C VAL A 197 9.38 6.48 23.76
N VAL A 198 10.01 7.20 22.83
CA VAL A 198 11.18 8.04 23.10
C VAL A 198 10.86 9.54 23.07
N ASN A 199 9.58 9.91 23.04
CA ASN A 199 9.08 11.29 22.85
C ASN A 199 9.82 12.02 21.72
N PHE A 200 10.01 11.35 20.58
CA PHE A 200 10.83 11.89 19.51
C PHE A 200 10.17 13.11 18.86
N HIS A 201 10.87 14.23 18.89
CA HIS A 201 10.51 15.44 18.14
C HIS A 201 11.71 15.89 17.29
N PHE A 202 11.48 16.10 15.99
CA PHE A 202 12.50 16.60 15.09
C PHE A 202 12.63 18.11 15.23
N ASP A 203 13.80 18.56 15.66
CA ASP A 203 14.14 19.98 15.76
C ASP A 203 14.82 20.44 14.46
N ASN A 204 14.14 21.33 13.73
CA ASN A 204 14.63 21.93 12.49
C ASN A 204 15.88 22.81 12.70
N HIS A 205 16.23 23.13 13.95
CA HIS A 205 17.43 23.89 14.33
C HIS A 205 18.62 23.04 14.74
N ARG A 206 18.57 21.71 14.62
CA ARG A 206 19.76 20.88 14.86
C ARG A 206 20.90 21.37 13.95
N PRO A 207 22.05 21.78 14.51
CA PRO A 207 23.19 22.15 13.69
C PRO A 207 23.56 20.95 12.84
N VAL A 208 23.86 21.20 11.55
CA VAL A 208 24.41 20.19 10.65
C VAL A 208 25.75 19.78 11.24
N VAL A 209 25.76 18.71 12.03
CA VAL A 209 27.01 18.10 12.49
C VAL A 209 27.58 17.44 11.26
N ALA A 210 28.54 18.10 10.62
CA ALA A 210 29.27 17.54 9.50
C ALA A 210 29.75 16.12 9.86
N PRO A 211 29.70 15.16 8.93
CA PRO A 211 30.20 13.83 9.20
C PRO A 211 31.65 13.94 9.66
N ILE A 212 31.93 13.39 10.85
CA ILE A 212 33.30 13.21 11.34
C ILE A 212 34.01 12.36 10.28
N LYS A 213 35.11 12.91 9.75
CA LYS A 213 35.95 12.32 8.69
C LYS A 213 36.40 10.91 9.02
#